data_AF-K1T472-F1
#
_entry.id   AF-K1T472-F1
#
_cell.length_a   1.000
_cell.length_b   1.000
_cell.length_c   1.000
_cell.angle_alpha   90.00
_cell.angle_beta   90.00
_cell.angle_gamma   90.00
#
_symmetry.space_group_name_H-M   'P 1'
#
loop_
_entity.id
_entity.type
_entity.pdbx_description
1 polymer ?
#
loop_
_entity_poly.entity_id
_entity_poly.type
_entity_poly.pdbx_seq_one_letter_code
_entity_poly.pdbx_strand_id
1 'polypeptide(L)'
;MPNIVDRFGQLVDDAIPKPELARQLLLLGYRAKDVQLLLAPEKELTPARQYAAQIAMDAMIAPLAHPQRAALVNIFMPCELLHAFHLLPMFAEATACYLNGAAAERGFIHYAESAGISPTLCSYHKALLGMELSGTAGKPLFTACTSIACDANNLTFRRLAQHYGIPHFYLDVPYDHDEYAVAEVSDRLREFAAFLEDATHQKLDEAALQQAVAHSGRTLELLQQAQAAKAGRNLHNDVTSEFYEVFVTHTMLGTPQAEQYARKLLADI
;
A
#
# COMPACT_ATOMS: atom_id res chain seq x y z
N MET A 1 10.99 31.18 2.52
CA MET A 1 9.55 30.96 2.82
C MET A 1 9.27 29.49 2.54
N PRO A 2 8.54 28.77 3.42
CA PRO A 2 8.17 27.38 3.14
C PRO A 2 7.43 27.30 1.81
N ASN A 3 7.76 26.31 0.99
CA ASN A 3 7.08 26.07 -0.28
C ASN A 3 5.62 25.64 -0.01
N ILE A 4 4.80 25.50 -1.05
CA ILE A 4 3.38 25.18 -0.87
C ILE A 4 3.16 23.82 -0.19
N VAL A 5 4.03 22.84 -0.43
CA VAL A 5 3.98 21.50 0.16
C VAL A 5 4.35 21.56 1.63
N ASP A 6 5.41 22.28 2.00
CA ASP A 6 5.81 22.49 3.41
C ASP A 6 4.69 23.14 4.22
N ARG A 7 3.98 24.12 3.62
CA ARG A 7 2.83 24.76 4.26
C ARG A 7 1.67 23.79 4.42
N PHE A 8 1.41 22.96 3.42
CA PHE A 8 0.38 21.92 3.50
C PHE A 8 0.71 20.91 4.61
N GLY A 9 1.95 20.43 4.66
CA GLY A 9 2.44 19.56 5.72
C GLY A 9 2.25 20.15 7.12
N GLN A 10 2.59 21.43 7.30
CA GLN A 10 2.35 22.13 8.57
C GLN A 10 0.86 22.22 8.93
N LEU A 11 -0.03 22.43 7.96
CA LEU A 11 -1.47 22.42 8.21
C LEU A 11 -1.98 21.05 8.65
N VAL A 12 -1.42 19.96 8.10
CA VAL A 12 -1.73 18.60 8.55
C VAL A 12 -1.19 18.37 9.96
N ASP A 13 0.07 18.73 10.23
CA ASP A 13 0.71 18.64 11.56
C ASP A 13 -0.16 19.34 12.63
N ASP A 14 -0.60 20.57 12.38
CA ASP A 14 -1.42 21.36 13.31
C ASP A 14 -2.83 20.74 13.51
N ALA A 15 -3.29 19.95 12.55
CA ALA A 15 -4.60 19.30 12.58
C ALA A 15 -4.57 17.92 13.26
N ILE A 16 -3.42 17.32 13.57
CA ILE A 16 -3.33 15.98 14.18
C ILE A 16 -4.21 15.81 15.45
N PRO A 17 -4.32 16.80 16.36
CA PRO A 17 -5.23 16.71 17.51
C PRO A 17 -6.72 16.61 17.15
N LYS A 18 -7.08 16.87 15.89
CA LYS A 18 -8.43 16.74 15.31
C LYS A 18 -8.35 15.72 14.17
N PRO A 19 -8.32 14.39 14.46
CA PRO A 19 -7.95 13.36 13.48
C PRO A 19 -8.77 13.40 12.19
N GLU A 20 -10.08 13.66 12.30
CA GLU A 20 -10.97 13.81 11.14
C GLU A 20 -10.59 14.98 10.23
N LEU A 21 -10.14 16.09 10.80
CA LEU A 21 -9.67 17.23 10.02
C LEU A 21 -8.34 16.91 9.35
N ALA A 22 -7.38 16.31 10.07
CA ALA A 22 -6.10 15.90 9.49
C ALA A 22 -6.30 14.93 8.32
N ARG A 23 -7.20 13.97 8.47
CA ARG A 23 -7.57 13.02 7.41
C ARG A 23 -8.19 13.73 6.21
N GLN A 24 -9.12 14.66 6.43
CA GLN A 24 -9.74 15.44 5.37
C GLN A 24 -8.73 16.30 4.61
N LEU A 25 -7.74 16.88 5.30
CA LEU A 25 -6.65 17.63 4.67
C LEU A 25 -5.78 16.72 3.81
N LEU A 26 -5.35 15.57 4.32
CA LEU A 26 -4.59 14.58 3.55
C LEU A 26 -5.35 14.14 2.29
N LEU A 27 -6.63 13.77 2.44
CA LEU A 27 -7.50 13.40 1.32
C LEU A 27 -7.65 14.54 0.31
N LEU A 28 -7.76 15.79 0.76
CA LEU A 28 -7.84 16.95 -0.12
C LEU A 28 -6.52 17.12 -0.91
N GLY A 29 -5.37 17.02 -0.25
CA GLY A 29 -4.06 17.12 -0.89
C GLY A 29 -3.84 16.00 -1.92
N TYR A 30 -4.14 14.76 -1.55
CA TYR A 30 -4.03 13.62 -2.45
C TYR A 30 -4.99 13.72 -3.63
N ARG A 31 -6.26 14.07 -3.43
CA ARG A 31 -7.21 14.30 -4.54
C ARG A 31 -6.81 15.47 -5.43
N ALA A 32 -6.22 16.52 -4.87
CA ALA A 32 -5.71 17.63 -5.67
C ALA A 32 -4.53 17.20 -6.54
N LYS A 33 -3.60 16.40 -5.99
CA LYS A 33 -2.50 15.80 -6.75
C LYS A 33 -3.03 14.84 -7.81
N ASP A 34 -4.04 14.05 -7.49
CA ASP A 34 -4.70 13.13 -8.42
C ASP A 34 -5.29 13.85 -9.64
N VAL A 35 -6.07 14.91 -9.40
CA VAL A 35 -6.59 15.77 -10.47
C VAL A 35 -5.46 16.40 -11.29
N GLN A 36 -4.35 16.79 -10.65
CA GLN A 36 -3.19 17.30 -11.37
C GLN A 36 -2.52 16.24 -12.26
N LEU A 37 -2.42 14.98 -11.81
CA LEU A 37 -1.90 13.86 -12.60
C LEU A 37 -2.77 13.58 -13.83
N LEU A 38 -4.10 13.72 -13.72
CA LEU A 38 -5.04 13.57 -14.84
C LEU A 38 -4.98 14.73 -15.84
N LEU A 39 -4.97 15.98 -15.36
CA LEU A 39 -5.10 17.16 -16.21
C LEU A 39 -3.77 17.68 -16.76
N ALA A 40 -2.68 17.45 -16.04
CA ALA A 40 -1.35 17.93 -16.38
C ALA A 40 -0.29 16.89 -15.98
N PRO A 41 -0.32 15.68 -16.58
CA PRO A 41 0.67 14.65 -16.30
C PRO A 41 2.09 15.14 -16.62
N GLU A 42 3.07 14.57 -15.93
CA GLU A 42 4.48 14.89 -16.15
C GLU A 42 4.91 14.41 -17.54
N LYS A 43 5.15 15.37 -18.44
CA LYS A 43 5.35 15.11 -19.88
C LYS A 43 6.62 14.32 -20.19
N GLU A 44 7.61 14.37 -19.31
CA GLU A 44 8.86 13.63 -19.45
C GLU A 44 8.67 12.13 -19.11
N LEU A 45 7.67 11.79 -18.29
CA LEU A 45 7.35 10.41 -17.96
C LEU A 45 6.63 9.72 -19.13
N THR A 46 6.95 8.45 -19.31
CA THR A 46 6.29 7.60 -20.31
C THR A 46 4.80 7.37 -19.96
N PRO A 47 3.95 7.02 -20.95
CA PRO A 47 2.55 6.69 -20.70
C PRO A 47 2.30 5.65 -19.60
N ALA A 48 3.16 4.62 -19.46
CA ALA A 48 3.05 3.65 -18.38
C ALA A 48 3.28 4.30 -17.01
N ARG A 49 4.29 5.16 -16.88
CA ARG A 49 4.63 5.83 -15.62
C ARG A 49 3.60 6.87 -15.20
N GLN A 50 3.05 7.62 -16.15
CA GLN A 50 1.92 8.51 -15.90
C GLN A 50 0.71 7.73 -15.38
N TYR A 51 0.44 6.56 -15.98
CA TYR A 51 -0.62 5.67 -15.53
C TYR A 51 -0.35 5.08 -14.13
N ALA A 52 0.89 4.68 -13.84
CA ALA A 52 1.29 4.18 -12.51
C ALA A 52 1.08 5.22 -11.41
N ALA A 53 1.47 6.47 -11.67
CA ALA A 53 1.27 7.57 -10.72
C ALA A 53 -0.21 7.76 -10.36
N GLN A 54 -1.08 7.68 -11.37
CA GLN A 54 -2.53 7.80 -11.21
C GLN A 54 -3.09 6.67 -10.33
N ILE A 55 -2.82 5.42 -10.71
CA ILE A 55 -3.39 4.27 -9.99
C ILE A 55 -2.80 4.10 -8.59
N ALA A 56 -1.55 4.52 -8.36
CA ALA A 56 -0.95 4.54 -7.02
C ALA A 56 -1.62 5.59 -6.12
N MET A 57 -1.94 6.78 -6.68
CA MET A 57 -2.70 7.81 -5.97
C MET A 57 -4.10 7.31 -5.59
N ASP A 58 -4.81 6.66 -6.52
CA ASP A 58 -6.10 6.03 -6.24
C ASP A 58 -6.01 4.97 -5.13
N ALA A 59 -4.97 4.12 -5.18
CA ALA A 59 -4.70 3.09 -4.18
C ALA A 59 -4.39 3.67 -2.79
N MET A 60 -3.90 4.91 -2.70
CA MET A 60 -3.70 5.61 -1.43
C MET A 60 -4.95 6.34 -0.94
N ILE A 61 -5.72 6.96 -1.84
CA ILE A 61 -6.92 7.71 -1.50
C ILE A 61 -8.03 6.78 -1.02
N ALA A 62 -8.25 5.66 -1.71
CA ALA A 62 -9.39 4.78 -1.46
C ALA A 62 -9.44 4.23 -0.02
N PRO A 63 -8.38 3.59 0.53
CA PRO A 63 -8.42 3.09 1.90
C PRO A 63 -8.51 4.21 2.94
N LEU A 64 -7.86 5.36 2.69
CA LEU A 64 -7.93 6.50 3.62
C LEU A 64 -9.35 7.13 3.67
N ALA A 65 -10.05 7.14 2.53
CA ALA A 65 -11.43 7.61 2.44
C ALA A 65 -12.44 6.61 3.02
N HIS A 66 -12.11 5.32 2.98
CA HIS A 66 -12.99 4.22 3.39
C HIS A 66 -12.26 3.20 4.27
N PRO A 67 -11.76 3.60 5.45
CA PRO A 67 -10.93 2.74 6.30
C PRO A 67 -11.68 1.46 6.73
N GLN A 68 -12.99 1.50 6.88
CA GLN A 68 -13.82 0.33 7.19
C GLN A 68 -13.81 -0.76 6.10
N ARG A 69 -13.34 -0.45 4.88
CA ARG A 69 -13.11 -1.39 3.78
C ARG A 69 -11.63 -1.72 3.58
N ALA A 70 -10.76 -1.10 4.37
CA ALA A 70 -9.32 -1.23 4.23
C ALA A 70 -8.78 -2.40 5.06
N ALA A 71 -7.81 -3.09 4.48
CA ALA A 71 -6.95 -4.03 5.18
C ALA A 71 -5.57 -3.37 5.30
N LEU A 72 -5.11 -3.13 6.54
CA LEU A 72 -3.75 -2.64 6.74
C LEU A 72 -2.79 -3.81 6.52
N VAL A 73 -1.96 -3.73 5.48
CA VAL A 73 -1.03 -4.80 5.07
C VAL A 73 0.42 -4.34 5.00
N ASN A 74 1.38 -5.26 5.04
CA ASN A 74 2.75 -4.93 4.65
C ASN A 74 2.91 -5.07 3.13
N ILE A 75 3.98 -4.49 2.59
CA ILE A 75 4.32 -4.53 1.17
C ILE A 75 4.33 -5.96 0.57
N PHE A 76 4.69 -7.00 1.34
CA PHE A 76 4.80 -8.37 0.83
C PHE A 76 3.57 -9.23 1.07
N MET A 77 2.46 -8.66 1.56
CA MET A 77 1.22 -9.41 1.72
C MET A 77 0.62 -9.71 0.33
N PRO A 78 0.37 -10.98 -0.03
CA PRO A 78 -0.32 -11.30 -1.28
C PRO A 78 -1.76 -10.79 -1.22
N CYS A 79 -2.11 -9.90 -2.16
CA CYS A 79 -3.35 -9.14 -2.13
C CYS A 79 -4.45 -9.72 -3.04
N GLU A 80 -4.19 -10.79 -3.79
CA GLU A 80 -5.18 -11.43 -4.67
C GLU A 80 -6.46 -11.82 -3.93
N LEU A 81 -6.31 -12.39 -2.72
CA LEU A 81 -7.43 -12.69 -1.85
C LEU A 81 -8.18 -11.40 -1.44
N LEU A 82 -7.46 -10.33 -1.07
CA LEU A 82 -8.10 -9.05 -0.73
C LEU A 82 -8.90 -8.48 -1.89
N HIS A 83 -8.37 -8.58 -3.12
CA HIS A 83 -9.05 -8.14 -4.33
C HIS A 83 -10.31 -8.96 -4.62
N ALA A 84 -10.27 -10.29 -4.40
CA ALA A 84 -11.43 -11.17 -4.54
C ALA A 84 -12.55 -10.82 -3.55
N PHE A 85 -12.22 -10.31 -2.36
CA PHE A 85 -13.19 -9.80 -1.38
C PHE A 85 -13.54 -8.30 -1.56
N HIS A 86 -13.04 -7.65 -2.62
CA HIS A 86 -13.23 -6.21 -2.88
C HIS A 86 -12.79 -5.29 -1.72
N LEU A 87 -11.79 -5.73 -0.97
CA LEU A 87 -11.12 -4.97 0.08
C LEU A 87 -10.06 -4.04 -0.51
N LEU A 88 -9.71 -3.01 0.25
CA LEU A 88 -8.73 -1.99 -0.15
C LEU A 88 -7.42 -2.24 0.61
N PRO A 89 -6.36 -2.77 -0.04
CA PRO A 89 -5.07 -2.88 0.61
C PRO A 89 -4.52 -1.49 0.92
N MET A 90 -4.23 -1.23 2.18
CA MET A 90 -3.48 -0.06 2.63
C MET A 90 -2.15 -0.58 3.13
N PHE A 91 -1.06 -0.37 2.39
CA PHE A 91 0.23 -0.85 2.88
C PHE A 91 1.01 0.18 3.67
N ALA A 92 1.60 -0.31 4.76
CA ALA A 92 2.37 0.46 5.72
C ALA A 92 3.43 1.33 5.05
N GLU A 93 4.14 0.75 4.08
CA GLU A 93 5.31 1.39 3.50
C GLU A 93 4.94 2.58 2.61
N ALA A 94 3.94 2.43 1.74
CA ALA A 94 3.44 3.54 0.94
C ALA A 94 2.77 4.63 1.77
N THR A 95 2.07 4.26 2.84
CA THR A 95 1.47 5.25 3.74
C THR A 95 2.54 6.21 4.28
N ALA A 96 3.66 5.68 4.75
CA ALA A 96 4.78 6.51 5.20
C ALA A 96 5.39 7.36 4.06
N CYS A 97 5.57 6.79 2.86
CA CYS A 97 6.06 7.53 1.70
C CYS A 97 5.15 8.70 1.32
N TYR A 98 3.83 8.49 1.32
CA TYR A 98 2.85 9.51 0.95
C TYR A 98 2.71 10.59 2.01
N LEU A 99 2.90 10.26 3.29
CA LEU A 99 3.02 11.26 4.34
C LEU A 99 4.27 12.12 4.15
N ASN A 100 5.40 11.52 3.79
CA ASN A 100 6.63 12.24 3.48
C ASN A 100 6.50 13.12 2.23
N GLY A 101 5.89 12.60 1.15
CA GLY A 101 5.61 13.38 -0.06
C GLY A 101 4.66 14.56 0.18
N ALA A 102 3.83 14.48 1.22
CA ALA A 102 2.95 15.55 1.70
C ALA A 102 3.62 16.50 2.72
N ALA A 103 4.89 16.26 3.08
CA ALA A 103 5.60 16.94 4.17
C ALA A 103 4.88 16.87 5.54
N ALA A 104 4.07 15.84 5.76
CA ALA A 104 3.24 15.65 6.95
C ALA A 104 3.76 14.55 7.90
N GLU A 105 4.83 13.86 7.53
CA GLU A 105 5.39 12.75 8.31
C GLU A 105 5.96 13.21 9.66
N ARG A 106 6.45 14.44 9.74
CA ARG A 106 7.11 14.97 10.94
C ARG A 106 6.15 15.00 12.13
N GLY A 107 4.94 15.52 11.96
CA GLY A 107 3.93 15.56 13.01
C GLY A 107 3.54 14.17 13.49
N PHE A 108 3.35 13.21 12.57
CA PHE A 108 3.01 11.84 12.93
C PHE A 108 4.16 11.12 13.63
N ILE A 109 5.41 11.27 13.19
CA ILE A 109 6.57 10.70 13.88
C ILE A 109 6.66 11.25 15.31
N HIS A 110 6.48 12.57 15.49
CA HIS A 110 6.49 13.17 16.81
C HIS A 110 5.35 12.64 17.70
N TYR A 111 4.15 12.50 17.12
CA TYR A 111 3.01 11.89 17.81
C TYR A 111 3.35 10.49 18.31
N ALA A 112 3.88 9.63 17.44
CA ALA A 112 4.27 8.26 17.80
C ALA A 112 5.29 8.24 18.95
N GLU A 113 6.33 9.07 18.88
CA GLU A 113 7.35 9.17 19.93
C GLU A 113 6.76 9.66 21.27
N SER A 114 5.88 10.66 21.24
CA SER A 114 5.15 11.12 22.43
C SER A 114 4.20 10.07 23.01
N ALA A 115 3.72 9.15 22.18
CA ALA A 115 2.89 8.01 22.56
C ALA A 115 3.71 6.80 23.06
N GLY A 116 5.03 6.96 23.23
CA GLY A 116 5.93 5.95 23.80
C GLY A 116 6.58 5.03 22.77
N ILE A 117 6.48 5.33 21.47
CA ILE A 117 7.22 4.60 20.43
C ILE A 117 8.69 5.00 20.47
N SER A 118 9.59 4.03 20.42
CA SER A 118 11.04 4.27 20.48
C SER A 118 11.51 5.16 19.33
N PRO A 119 12.33 6.20 19.60
CA PRO A 119 12.91 7.03 18.55
C PRO A 119 13.81 6.26 17.57
N THR A 120 14.34 5.10 18.00
CA THR A 120 15.18 4.21 17.18
C THR A 120 14.39 3.31 16.23
N LEU A 121 13.06 3.26 16.36
CA LEU A 121 12.22 2.52 15.42
C LEU A 121 12.30 3.16 14.03
N CYS A 122 12.23 2.33 12.99
CA CYS A 122 12.23 2.78 11.59
C CYS A 122 11.20 3.91 11.37
N SER A 123 11.62 4.97 10.65
CA SER A 123 10.79 6.14 10.38
C SER A 123 9.48 5.79 9.67
N TYR A 124 9.48 4.77 8.81
CA TYR A 124 8.26 4.27 8.15
C TYR A 124 7.22 3.81 9.17
N HIS A 125 7.63 2.98 10.13
CA HIS A 125 6.74 2.52 11.19
C HIS A 125 6.35 3.64 12.15
N LYS A 126 7.24 4.59 12.45
CA LYS A 126 6.88 5.76 13.29
C LYS A 126 5.84 6.65 12.62
N ALA A 127 5.97 6.92 11.31
CA ALA A 127 4.99 7.71 10.56
C ALA A 127 3.62 7.01 10.53
N LEU A 128 3.60 5.71 10.20
CA LEU A 128 2.37 4.91 10.22
C LEU A 128 1.74 4.87 11.62
N LEU A 129 2.51 4.46 12.64
CA LEU A 129 2.02 4.39 14.02
C LEU A 129 1.50 5.75 14.50
N GLY A 130 2.16 6.84 14.11
CA GLY A 130 1.70 8.19 14.42
C GLY A 130 0.32 8.48 13.86
N MET A 131 0.11 8.18 12.57
CA MET A 131 -1.15 8.40 11.85
C MET A 131 -2.28 7.51 12.36
N GLU A 132 -1.98 6.27 12.71
CA GLU A 132 -2.96 5.32 13.21
C GLU A 132 -3.32 5.62 14.68
N LEU A 133 -2.33 5.82 15.56
CA LEU A 133 -2.56 6.08 16.98
C LEU A 133 -3.21 7.45 17.24
N SER A 134 -3.00 8.44 16.38
CA SER A 134 -3.75 9.71 16.43
C SER A 134 -5.21 9.54 16.03
N GLY A 135 -5.57 8.42 15.39
CA GLY A 135 -6.88 8.17 14.79
C GLY A 135 -7.03 8.76 13.39
N THR A 136 -5.99 9.35 12.82
CA THR A 136 -6.06 10.05 11.52
C THR A 136 -6.27 9.10 10.34
N ALA A 137 -5.73 7.89 10.36
CA ALA A 137 -6.01 6.89 9.30
C ALA A 137 -7.48 6.44 9.31
N GLY A 138 -8.10 6.44 10.50
CA GLY A 138 -9.37 5.76 10.74
C GLY A 138 -9.18 4.25 10.89
N LYS A 139 -10.13 3.59 11.55
CA LYS A 139 -10.03 2.18 11.93
C LYS A 139 -10.12 1.25 10.69
N PRO A 140 -9.07 0.46 10.37
CA PRO A 140 -9.15 -0.56 9.32
C PRO A 140 -10.00 -1.76 9.77
N LEU A 141 -10.43 -2.60 8.82
CA LEU A 141 -11.21 -3.79 9.11
C LEU A 141 -10.40 -4.82 9.90
N PHE A 142 -9.15 -5.03 9.50
CA PHE A 142 -8.16 -5.88 10.16
C PHE A 142 -6.75 -5.47 9.75
N THR A 143 -5.74 -6.06 10.40
CA THR A 143 -4.34 -5.97 9.96
C THR A 143 -3.84 -7.34 9.51
N ALA A 144 -3.02 -7.40 8.46
CA ALA A 144 -2.39 -8.64 8.03
C ALA A 144 -0.94 -8.38 7.58
N CYS A 145 0.01 -9.20 7.99
CA CYS A 145 1.39 -9.04 7.50
C CYS A 145 2.12 -10.38 7.36
N THR A 146 3.21 -10.34 6.60
CA THR A 146 4.10 -11.48 6.38
C THR A 146 5.39 -11.36 7.19
N SER A 147 6.09 -12.49 7.39
CA SER A 147 7.42 -12.50 8.03
C SER A 147 8.56 -11.96 7.15
N ILE A 148 8.32 -11.72 5.84
CA ILE A 148 9.37 -11.40 4.86
C ILE A 148 9.95 -9.99 5.03
N ALA A 149 9.16 -9.00 5.47
CA ALA A 149 9.55 -7.59 5.44
C ALA A 149 10.67 -7.26 6.44
N CYS A 150 10.34 -7.23 7.73
CA CYS A 150 11.26 -7.01 8.84
C CYS A 150 10.57 -7.36 10.18
N ASP A 151 11.35 -7.58 11.23
CA ASP A 151 10.81 -7.90 12.57
C ASP A 151 9.94 -6.78 13.15
N ALA A 152 10.29 -5.52 12.83
CA ALA A 152 9.53 -4.35 13.27
C ALA A 152 8.12 -4.29 12.67
N ASN A 153 7.92 -4.91 11.50
CA ASN A 153 6.62 -4.97 10.84
C ASN A 153 5.63 -5.78 11.69
N ASN A 154 6.00 -6.99 12.11
CA ASN A 154 5.15 -7.82 12.97
C ASN A 154 4.73 -7.08 14.26
N LEU A 155 5.69 -6.43 14.93
CA LEU A 155 5.40 -5.66 16.16
C LEU A 155 4.45 -4.48 15.90
N THR A 156 4.62 -3.78 14.79
CA THR A 156 3.77 -2.64 14.39
C THR A 156 2.33 -3.09 14.17
N PHE A 157 2.12 -4.15 13.40
CA PHE A 157 0.78 -4.62 13.02
C PHE A 157 0.03 -5.22 14.21
N ARG A 158 0.73 -5.95 15.08
CA ARG A 158 0.18 -6.44 16.35
C ARG A 158 -0.23 -5.30 17.27
N ARG A 159 0.60 -4.26 17.38
CA ARG A 159 0.30 -3.08 18.20
C ARG A 159 -0.95 -2.36 17.69
N LEU A 160 -1.09 -2.19 16.38
CA LEU A 160 -2.24 -1.53 15.77
C LEU A 160 -3.52 -2.36 15.90
N ALA A 161 -3.43 -3.68 15.76
CA ALA A 161 -4.56 -4.57 16.03
C ALA A 161 -5.07 -4.45 17.48
N GLN A 162 -4.15 -4.39 18.46
CA GLN A 162 -4.49 -4.16 19.86
C GLN A 162 -5.09 -2.79 20.10
N HIS A 163 -4.54 -1.74 19.47
CA HIS A 163 -5.02 -0.36 19.61
C HIS A 163 -6.48 -0.23 19.17
N TYR A 164 -6.85 -0.80 18.02
CA TYR A 164 -8.21 -0.72 17.49
C TYR A 164 -9.16 -1.82 17.97
N GLY A 165 -8.64 -2.86 18.63
CA GLY A 165 -9.39 -4.07 18.95
C GLY A 165 -9.93 -4.76 17.70
N ILE A 166 -9.07 -4.99 16.71
CA ILE A 166 -9.40 -5.62 15.43
C ILE A 166 -8.65 -6.93 15.22
N PRO A 167 -9.14 -7.82 14.35
CA PRO A 167 -8.45 -9.05 14.01
C PRO A 167 -7.07 -8.77 13.39
N HIS A 168 -6.14 -9.70 13.63
CA HIS A 168 -4.79 -9.67 13.07
C HIS A 168 -4.45 -11.03 12.47
N PHE A 169 -3.97 -11.03 11.23
CA PHE A 169 -3.43 -12.22 10.59
C PHE A 169 -1.92 -12.09 10.39
N TYR A 170 -1.18 -13.14 10.72
CA TYR A 170 0.25 -13.22 10.47
C TYR A 170 0.53 -14.41 9.56
N LEU A 171 1.10 -14.12 8.39
CA LEU A 171 1.57 -15.12 7.43
C LEU A 171 3.06 -15.34 7.66
N ASP A 172 3.39 -16.37 8.42
CA ASP A 172 4.78 -16.79 8.53
C ASP A 172 5.19 -17.53 7.23
N VAL A 173 6.27 -17.08 6.63
CA VAL A 173 6.82 -17.63 5.39
C VAL A 173 8.17 -18.28 5.73
N PRO A 174 8.32 -19.60 5.51
CA PRO A 174 9.58 -20.30 5.72
C PRO A 174 10.72 -19.71 4.88
N TYR A 175 11.96 -19.80 5.40
CA TYR A 175 13.16 -19.38 4.68
C TYR A 175 13.52 -20.31 3.53
N ASP A 176 13.17 -21.59 3.65
CA ASP A 176 13.40 -22.59 2.60
C ASP A 176 12.36 -22.46 1.48
N HIS A 177 12.73 -22.85 0.27
CA HIS A 177 11.88 -22.76 -0.93
C HIS A 177 11.56 -24.15 -1.51
N ASP A 178 11.48 -25.17 -0.65
CA ASP A 178 11.17 -26.53 -1.06
C ASP A 178 9.65 -26.80 -1.12
N GLU A 179 9.27 -28.00 -1.54
CA GLU A 179 7.85 -28.39 -1.66
C GLU A 179 7.10 -28.34 -0.32
N TYR A 180 7.81 -28.55 0.80
CA TYR A 180 7.23 -28.48 2.13
C TYR A 180 6.89 -27.03 2.49
N ALA A 181 7.81 -26.10 2.27
CA ALA A 181 7.57 -24.67 2.48
C ALA A 181 6.41 -24.15 1.61
N VAL A 182 6.32 -24.60 0.35
CA VAL A 182 5.19 -24.25 -0.54
C VAL A 182 3.86 -24.79 -0.01
N ALA A 183 3.83 -26.02 0.48
CA ALA A 183 2.62 -26.62 1.06
C ALA A 183 2.18 -25.87 2.32
N GLU A 184 3.12 -25.53 3.20
CA GLU A 184 2.86 -24.79 4.43
C GLU A 184 2.27 -23.40 4.14
N VAL A 185 2.90 -22.62 3.27
CA VAL A 185 2.38 -21.30 2.87
C VAL A 185 1.01 -21.41 2.20
N SER A 186 0.80 -22.45 1.38
CA SER A 186 -0.50 -22.70 0.75
C SER A 186 -1.62 -22.95 1.77
N ASP A 187 -1.34 -23.74 2.81
CA ASP A 187 -2.29 -23.98 3.90
C ASP A 187 -2.55 -22.70 4.71
N ARG A 188 -1.50 -21.91 5.01
CA ARG A 188 -1.67 -20.61 5.65
C ARG A 188 -2.50 -19.64 4.82
N LEU A 189 -2.41 -19.67 3.48
CA LEU A 189 -3.26 -18.86 2.61
C LEU A 189 -4.71 -19.34 2.59
N ARG A 190 -4.98 -20.64 2.72
CA ARG A 190 -6.35 -21.15 2.91
C ARG A 190 -6.94 -20.69 4.24
N GLU A 191 -6.14 -20.68 5.30
CA GLU A 191 -6.55 -20.11 6.58
C GLU A 191 -6.79 -18.60 6.48
N PHE A 192 -5.98 -17.88 5.69
CA PHE A 192 -6.21 -16.47 5.43
C PHE A 192 -7.55 -16.24 4.71
N ALA A 193 -7.90 -17.08 3.73
CA ALA A 193 -9.21 -17.02 3.10
C ALA A 193 -10.34 -17.20 4.11
N ALA A 194 -10.26 -18.19 5.00
CA ALA A 194 -11.25 -18.38 6.08
C ALA A 194 -11.32 -17.17 7.03
N PHE A 195 -10.17 -16.60 7.40
CA PHE A 195 -10.10 -15.37 8.19
C PHE A 195 -10.82 -14.19 7.50
N LEU A 196 -10.67 -14.05 6.17
CA LEU A 196 -11.37 -13.03 5.40
C LEU A 196 -12.87 -13.28 5.35
N GLU A 197 -13.31 -14.54 5.23
CA GLU A 197 -14.74 -14.87 5.29
C GLU A 197 -15.35 -14.45 6.63
N ASP A 198 -14.66 -14.72 7.73
CA ASP A 198 -15.11 -14.34 9.07
C ASP A 198 -15.11 -12.82 9.27
N ALA A 199 -14.06 -12.13 8.81
CA ALA A 199 -13.91 -10.68 8.96
C ALA A 199 -14.89 -9.88 8.08
N THR A 200 -15.25 -10.40 6.90
CA THR A 200 -16.15 -9.73 5.95
C THR A 200 -17.58 -10.21 6.00
N HIS A 201 -17.83 -11.36 6.65
CA HIS A 201 -19.10 -12.10 6.60
C HIS A 201 -19.56 -12.44 5.18
N GLN A 202 -18.60 -12.65 4.26
CA GLN A 202 -18.84 -13.04 2.88
C GLN A 202 -18.13 -14.37 2.59
N LYS A 203 -18.65 -15.17 1.66
CA LYS A 203 -17.94 -16.34 1.18
C LYS A 203 -16.99 -15.98 0.05
N LEU A 204 -15.85 -16.65 0.00
CA LEU A 204 -14.89 -16.47 -1.08
C LEU A 204 -15.56 -16.82 -2.41
N ASP A 205 -15.55 -15.86 -3.34
CA ASP A 205 -15.83 -16.15 -4.75
C ASP A 205 -14.56 -16.73 -5.39
N GLU A 206 -14.55 -18.05 -5.58
CA GLU A 206 -13.43 -18.74 -6.19
C GLU A 206 -13.15 -18.27 -7.63
N ALA A 207 -14.17 -17.86 -8.39
CA ALA A 207 -13.97 -17.35 -9.75
C ALA A 207 -13.29 -15.98 -9.71
N ALA A 208 -13.66 -15.13 -8.76
CA ALA A 208 -12.98 -13.85 -8.54
C ALA A 208 -11.50 -14.04 -8.14
N LEU A 209 -11.21 -15.02 -7.26
CA LEU A 209 -9.83 -15.34 -6.90
C LEU A 209 -9.03 -15.89 -8.08
N GLN A 210 -9.59 -16.83 -8.84
CA GLN A 210 -8.95 -17.36 -10.05
C GLN A 210 -8.65 -16.24 -11.05
N GLN A 211 -9.58 -15.30 -11.22
CA GLN A 211 -9.37 -14.14 -12.07
C GLN A 211 -8.24 -13.24 -11.55
N ALA A 212 -8.21 -12.94 -10.25
CA ALA A 212 -7.15 -12.14 -9.64
C ALA A 212 -5.77 -12.80 -9.82
N VAL A 213 -5.64 -14.09 -9.51
CA VAL A 213 -4.39 -14.84 -9.72
C VAL A 213 -3.99 -14.87 -11.20
N ALA A 214 -4.95 -14.99 -12.13
CA ALA A 214 -4.67 -14.96 -13.55
C ALA A 214 -4.18 -13.56 -14.00
N HIS A 215 -4.72 -12.47 -13.44
CA HIS A 215 -4.18 -11.12 -13.64
C HIS A 215 -2.75 -11.01 -13.10
N SER A 216 -2.44 -11.56 -11.92
CA SER A 216 -1.08 -11.60 -11.37
C SER A 216 -0.11 -12.29 -12.33
N GLY A 217 -0.44 -13.50 -12.80
CA GLY A 217 0.37 -14.26 -13.73
C GLY A 217 0.68 -13.48 -15.02
N ARG A 218 -0.36 -12.94 -15.69
CA ARG A 218 -0.17 -12.14 -16.91
C ARG A 218 0.63 -10.87 -16.66
N THR A 219 0.42 -10.21 -15.52
CA THR A 219 1.19 -9.01 -15.13
C THR A 219 2.67 -9.35 -15.03
N LEU A 220 3.02 -10.40 -14.28
CA LEU A 220 4.40 -10.82 -14.09
C LEU A 220 5.07 -11.26 -15.41
N GLU A 221 4.37 -11.99 -16.27
CA GLU A 221 4.87 -12.36 -17.61
C GLU A 221 5.19 -11.12 -18.47
N LEU A 222 4.28 -10.14 -18.49
CA LEU A 222 4.47 -8.90 -19.23
C LEU A 222 5.62 -8.05 -18.66
N LEU A 223 5.74 -7.98 -17.32
CA LEU A 223 6.85 -7.28 -16.67
C LEU A 223 8.18 -7.97 -16.95
N GLN A 224 8.25 -9.31 -16.95
CA GLN A 224 9.45 -10.04 -17.34
C GLN A 224 9.84 -9.76 -18.80
N GLN A 225 8.88 -9.75 -19.72
CA GLN A 225 9.11 -9.37 -21.12
C GLN A 225 9.60 -7.93 -21.23
N ALA A 226 9.00 -7.00 -20.48
CA ALA A 226 9.42 -5.61 -20.43
C ALA A 226 10.87 -5.50 -19.93
N GLN A 227 11.23 -6.13 -18.81
CA GLN A 227 12.60 -6.09 -18.30
C GLN A 227 13.62 -6.68 -19.29
N ALA A 228 13.28 -7.77 -19.98
CA ALA A 228 14.14 -8.31 -21.04
C ALA A 228 14.29 -7.33 -22.22
N ALA A 229 13.21 -6.67 -22.63
CA ALA A 229 13.22 -5.70 -23.73
C ALA A 229 13.96 -4.39 -23.39
N LYS A 230 14.05 -4.02 -22.10
CA LYS A 230 14.84 -2.88 -21.63
C LYS A 230 16.36 -3.05 -21.82
N ALA A 231 16.84 -4.27 -22.08
CA ALA A 231 18.27 -4.52 -22.25
C ALA A 231 18.88 -3.61 -23.35
N GLY A 232 19.86 -2.79 -22.95
CA GLY A 232 20.54 -1.85 -23.85
C GLY A 232 19.71 -0.61 -24.23
N ARG A 233 18.56 -0.38 -23.60
CA ARG A 233 17.71 0.80 -23.81
C ARG A 233 17.61 1.63 -22.53
N ASN A 234 17.47 2.95 -22.69
CA ASN A 234 17.19 3.85 -21.58
C ASN A 234 15.78 4.40 -21.74
N LEU A 235 14.91 4.11 -20.77
CA LEU A 235 13.59 4.72 -20.67
C LEU A 235 13.65 5.81 -19.63
N HIS A 236 13.28 7.03 -20.02
CA HIS A 236 13.26 8.17 -19.13
C HIS A 236 12.42 7.88 -17.88
N ASN A 237 13.05 7.99 -16.71
CA ASN A 237 12.46 7.70 -15.41
C ASN A 237 13.05 8.60 -14.32
N ASP A 238 12.36 8.59 -13.19
CA ASP A 238 12.87 9.11 -11.93
C ASP A 238 12.55 8.14 -10.80
N VAL A 239 13.15 8.38 -9.63
CA VAL A 239 13.01 7.52 -8.45
C VAL A 239 11.54 7.36 -8.04
N THR A 240 10.74 8.44 -8.09
CA THR A 240 9.31 8.41 -7.71
C THR A 240 8.52 7.51 -8.67
N SER A 241 8.78 7.63 -9.97
CA SER A 241 8.11 6.84 -11.00
C SER A 241 8.41 5.35 -10.89
N GLU A 242 9.61 4.98 -10.43
CA GLU A 242 9.97 3.58 -10.14
C GLU A 242 9.29 3.10 -8.84
N PHE A 243 9.12 3.97 -7.84
CA PHE A 243 8.36 3.61 -6.63
C PHE A 243 6.87 3.38 -6.89
N TYR A 244 6.26 4.00 -7.91
CA TYR A 244 4.88 3.66 -8.28
C TYR A 244 4.75 2.22 -8.82
N GLU A 245 5.79 1.68 -9.47
CA GLU A 245 5.80 0.28 -9.93
C GLU A 245 5.76 -0.71 -8.75
N VAL A 246 6.18 -0.30 -7.55
CA VAL A 246 6.07 -1.12 -6.33
C VAL A 246 4.62 -1.45 -6.00
N PHE A 247 3.69 -0.51 -6.19
CA PHE A 247 2.25 -0.78 -6.01
C PHE A 247 1.79 -1.90 -6.95
N VAL A 248 2.17 -1.80 -8.23
CA VAL A 248 1.76 -2.72 -9.29
C VAL A 248 2.31 -4.13 -9.08
N THR A 249 3.56 -4.22 -8.64
CA THR A 249 4.26 -5.49 -8.42
C THR A 249 3.90 -6.17 -7.10
N HIS A 250 3.26 -5.45 -6.18
CA HIS A 250 2.93 -5.94 -4.84
C HIS A 250 1.42 -5.82 -4.56
N THR A 251 0.98 -4.75 -3.90
CA THR A 251 -0.38 -4.70 -3.33
C THR A 251 -1.51 -4.50 -4.35
N MET A 252 -1.19 -4.17 -5.59
CA MET A 252 -2.14 -4.15 -6.71
C MET A 252 -2.00 -5.36 -7.63
N LEU A 253 -1.06 -6.26 -7.35
CA LEU A 253 -0.89 -7.47 -8.14
C LEU A 253 -2.18 -8.28 -8.11
N GLY A 254 -2.65 -8.70 -9.28
CA GLY A 254 -3.95 -9.36 -9.44
C GLY A 254 -5.10 -8.43 -9.79
N THR A 255 -4.85 -7.13 -9.94
CA THR A 255 -5.83 -6.18 -10.47
C THR A 255 -5.70 -6.02 -12.00
N PRO A 256 -6.80 -5.66 -12.70
CA PRO A 256 -6.70 -5.32 -14.12
C PRO A 256 -5.85 -4.06 -14.37
N GLN A 257 -5.75 -3.15 -13.40
CA GLN A 257 -4.90 -1.96 -13.46
C GLN A 257 -3.42 -2.34 -13.50
N ALA A 258 -2.98 -3.28 -12.66
CA ALA A 258 -1.63 -3.80 -12.67
C ALA A 258 -1.27 -4.42 -14.04
N GLU A 259 -2.18 -5.22 -14.59
CA GLU A 259 -2.00 -5.82 -15.93
C GLU A 259 -1.93 -4.73 -17.02
N GLN A 260 -2.79 -3.73 -16.96
CA GLN A 260 -2.79 -2.61 -17.90
C GLN A 260 -1.48 -1.81 -17.85
N TYR A 261 -0.94 -1.57 -16.65
CA TYR A 261 0.37 -0.95 -16.49
C TYR A 261 1.45 -1.79 -17.17
N ALA A 262 1.51 -3.09 -16.92
CA ALA A 262 2.54 -3.95 -17.50
C ALA A 262 2.48 -3.98 -19.04
N ARG A 263 1.27 -3.97 -19.63
CA ARG A 263 1.08 -3.82 -21.08
C ARG A 263 1.61 -2.49 -21.61
N LYS A 264 1.32 -1.38 -20.91
CA LYS A 264 1.82 -0.06 -21.28
C LYS A 264 3.33 0.02 -21.18
N LEU A 265 3.90 -0.52 -20.09
CA LEU A 265 5.34 -0.51 -19.88
C LEU A 265 6.06 -1.25 -21.01
N LEU A 266 5.57 -2.42 -21.42
CA LEU A 266 6.13 -3.13 -22.57
C LEU A 266 6.01 -2.34 -23.88
N ALA A 267 4.92 -1.60 -24.08
CA ALA A 267 4.71 -0.79 -25.27
C ALA A 267 5.55 0.50 -25.30
N ASP A 268 6.00 0.99 -24.14
CA ASP A 268 6.87 2.16 -24.03
C ASP A 268 8.33 1.88 -24.45
N ILE A 269 8.73 0.59 -24.52
CA ILE A 269 10.11 0.12 -24.78
C ILE A 269 10.47 0.06 -26.26
#